data_AF-A0A6G1IG00-F1
#
_entry.id   AF-A0A6G1IG00-F1
#
_cell.length_a   1.000
_cell.length_b   1.000
_cell.length_c   1.000
_cell.angle_alpha   90.00
_cell.angle_beta   90.00
_cell.angle_gamma   90.00
#
_symmetry.space_group_name_H-M   'P 1'
#
loop_
_entity.id
_entity.type
_entity.pdbx_description
1 polymer ?
#
loop_
_entity_poly.entity_id
_entity_poly.type
_entity_poly.pdbx_seq_one_letter_code
_entity_poly.pdbx_strand_id
1 'polypeptide(L)'
;MPVGFGFSVGDFIATLNLVHDAIEAINDARGSSASYRALIRELYVLESALLRVKNLQLEDELEIEKRALEQTAAQCQRAIDEFFAKIQVYQPHLRGGGSGDGTRARMKDAWMKVKWAFCKEEDVDKFKADLRGHSTSIQLLLQTIEMKNASIRARKAENQRGTIAGQVQNASAALMSSVSSISSGIMRSLQQGKEQLAITTKIMQQNFQIFNMVRDIHKFFSGLPYQIQRDQPVYMIDAFGRWTPFHLEFIRSSDALLAVLRVNFEAAGVGTEKIDRRQIAFEDAATRREIDIAKNWESCFRPGQRVAMSVIFEDTSRGVTRLSTCPHCLTEQQGTSDSDIEWY
;
A
#
# COMPACT_ATOMS: atom_id res chain seq x y z
N MET A 1 -33.90 19.63 -14.77
CA MET A 1 -34.37 20.98 -15.14
C MET A 1 -35.70 21.20 -14.44
N PRO A 2 -35.99 22.37 -13.85
CA PRO A 2 -37.26 22.58 -13.18
C PRO A 2 -38.38 22.48 -14.23
N VAL A 3 -39.28 21.53 -14.03
CA VAL A 3 -40.41 21.30 -14.92
C VAL A 3 -41.44 22.38 -14.58
N GLY A 4 -41.56 23.38 -15.45
CA GLY A 4 -42.57 24.43 -15.30
C GLY A 4 -43.97 23.84 -15.22
N PHE A 5 -44.89 24.56 -14.59
CA PHE A 5 -46.30 24.20 -14.52
C PHE A 5 -46.89 24.03 -15.94
N GLY A 6 -47.65 22.96 -16.18
CA GLY A 6 -48.21 22.61 -17.50
C GLY A 6 -49.37 23.50 -17.98
N PHE A 7 -49.66 24.60 -17.27
CA PHE A 7 -50.65 25.60 -17.63
C PHE A 7 -49.99 27.00 -17.63
N SER A 8 -50.38 27.86 -18.57
CA SER A 8 -49.78 29.18 -18.73
C SER A 8 -50.31 30.14 -17.66
N VAL A 9 -49.62 30.21 -16.52
CA VAL A 9 -49.87 31.22 -15.47
C VAL A 9 -49.84 32.65 -16.06
N GLY A 10 -49.06 32.86 -17.13
CA GLY A 10 -49.02 34.13 -17.85
C GLY A 10 -50.34 34.49 -18.53
N ASP A 11 -50.96 33.55 -19.24
CA ASP A 11 -52.26 33.77 -19.89
C ASP A 11 -53.36 33.99 -18.85
N PHE A 12 -53.25 33.27 -17.72
CA PHE A 12 -54.14 33.43 -16.58
C PHE A 12 -54.14 34.86 -16.03
N ILE A 13 -52.95 35.39 -15.75
CA ILE A 13 -52.77 36.75 -15.24
C ILE A 13 -53.25 37.78 -16.27
N ALA A 14 -53.02 37.53 -17.57
CA ALA A 14 -53.52 38.40 -18.62
C ALA A 14 -55.06 38.47 -18.64
N THR A 15 -55.76 37.33 -18.52
CA THR A 15 -57.22 37.30 -18.44
C THR A 15 -57.74 37.96 -17.16
N LEU A 16 -57.06 37.76 -16.03
CA LEU A 16 -57.37 38.45 -14.76
C LEU A 16 -57.30 39.97 -14.89
N ASN A 17 -56.22 40.48 -15.48
CA ASN A 17 -56.03 41.91 -15.72
C ASN A 17 -57.10 42.46 -16.65
N LEU A 18 -57.48 41.70 -17.68
CA LEU A 18 -58.52 42.12 -18.62
C LEU A 18 -59.91 42.16 -17.96
N VAL A 19 -60.20 41.25 -17.03
CA VAL A 19 -61.40 41.29 -16.17
C VAL A 19 -61.34 42.46 -15.18
N HIS A 20 -60.16 42.75 -14.62
CA HIS A 20 -59.94 43.92 -13.77
C HIS A 20 -60.25 45.24 -14.50
N ASP A 21 -59.63 45.45 -15.66
CA ASP A 21 -59.82 46.63 -16.51
C ASP A 21 -61.30 46.80 -16.89
N ALA A 22 -61.97 45.69 -17.22
CA ALA A 22 -63.38 45.68 -17.55
C ALA A 22 -64.25 46.13 -16.35
N ILE A 23 -63.93 45.70 -15.12
CA ILE A 23 -64.65 46.05 -13.89
C ILE A 23 -64.35 47.50 -13.47
N GLU A 24 -63.12 47.97 -13.60
CA GLU A 24 -62.71 49.34 -13.25
C GLU A 24 -63.37 50.38 -14.16
N ALA A 25 -63.45 50.10 -15.46
CA ALA A 25 -64.20 50.91 -16.42
C ALA A 25 -65.71 51.07 -16.06
N ILE A 26 -66.30 50.09 -15.35
CA ILE A 26 -67.67 50.18 -14.82
C ILE A 26 -67.75 51.11 -13.60
N ASN A 27 -66.74 51.08 -12.75
CA ASN A 27 -66.69 51.77 -11.47
C ASN A 27 -66.60 53.30 -11.63
N ASP A 28 -65.82 53.74 -12.63
CA ASP A 28 -65.66 55.16 -13.00
C ASP A 28 -66.95 55.80 -13.55
N ALA A 29 -67.91 55.00 -14.01
CA ALA A 29 -69.10 55.51 -14.67
C ALA A 29 -70.21 56.01 -13.73
N ARG A 30 -70.22 55.64 -12.43
CA ARG A 30 -71.34 55.97 -11.53
C ARG A 30 -71.10 55.99 -10.01
N GLY A 31 -69.87 55.85 -9.53
CA GLY A 31 -69.62 55.79 -8.08
C GLY A 31 -69.92 54.40 -7.52
N SER A 32 -68.99 53.92 -6.70
CA SER A 32 -68.78 52.49 -6.48
C SER A 32 -69.79 51.82 -5.55
N SER A 33 -70.48 50.76 -6.00
CA SER A 33 -71.19 49.86 -5.07
C SER A 33 -70.17 48.99 -4.30
N ALA A 34 -70.46 48.68 -3.04
CA ALA A 34 -69.54 47.94 -2.18
C ALA A 34 -69.20 46.53 -2.71
N SER A 35 -70.10 45.92 -3.50
CA SER A 35 -69.90 44.58 -4.08
C SER A 35 -68.79 44.56 -5.15
N TYR A 36 -68.75 45.54 -6.07
CA TYR A 36 -67.68 45.62 -7.09
C TYR A 36 -66.31 45.90 -6.49
N ARG A 37 -66.23 46.79 -5.49
CA ARG A 37 -65.00 47.04 -4.73
C ARG A 37 -64.49 45.77 -4.02
N ALA A 38 -65.40 44.91 -3.56
CA ALA A 38 -65.03 43.64 -2.96
C ALA A 38 -64.56 42.62 -4.01
N LEU A 39 -65.19 42.57 -5.19
CA LEU A 39 -64.75 41.70 -6.28
C LEU A 39 -63.34 42.04 -6.78
N ILE A 40 -63.05 43.33 -6.98
CA ILE A 40 -61.69 43.79 -7.35
C ILE A 40 -60.65 43.31 -6.34
N ARG A 41 -60.95 43.37 -5.03
CA ARG A 41 -60.01 42.88 -4.01
C ARG A 41 -59.76 41.38 -4.12
N GLU A 42 -60.78 40.57 -4.37
CA GLU A 42 -60.62 39.12 -4.54
C GLU A 42 -59.76 38.78 -5.77
N LEU A 43 -59.92 39.53 -6.87
CA LEU A 43 -59.08 39.39 -8.07
C LEU A 43 -57.59 39.66 -7.76
N TYR A 44 -57.28 40.70 -7.00
CA TYR A 44 -55.90 40.99 -6.57
C TYR A 44 -55.32 39.91 -5.64
N VAL A 45 -56.13 39.35 -4.74
CA VAL A 45 -55.70 38.25 -3.87
C VAL A 45 -55.35 37.02 -4.71
N LEU A 46 -56.17 36.70 -5.72
CA LEU A 46 -55.92 35.60 -6.64
C LEU A 46 -54.67 35.83 -7.50
N GLU A 47 -54.51 37.03 -8.08
CA GLU A 47 -53.32 37.40 -8.85
C GLU A 47 -52.03 37.22 -8.02
N SER A 48 -52.02 37.74 -6.79
CA SER A 48 -50.90 37.60 -5.87
C SER A 48 -50.58 36.13 -5.55
N ALA A 49 -51.61 35.30 -5.34
CA ALA A 49 -51.45 33.86 -5.13
C ALA A 49 -50.84 33.17 -6.36
N LEU A 50 -51.27 33.53 -7.57
CA LEU A 50 -50.75 32.96 -8.82
C LEU A 50 -49.31 33.40 -9.13
N LEU A 51 -48.95 34.65 -8.80
CA LEU A 51 -47.56 35.11 -8.88
C LEU A 51 -46.63 34.33 -7.95
N ARG A 52 -47.11 33.92 -6.77
CA ARG A 52 -46.37 33.01 -5.89
C ARG A 52 -46.21 31.62 -6.52
N VAL A 53 -47.26 31.07 -7.11
CA VAL A 53 -47.21 29.80 -7.87
C VAL A 53 -46.15 29.85 -8.97
N LYS A 54 -46.08 30.93 -9.74
CA LYS A 54 -45.11 31.12 -10.83
C LYS A 54 -43.65 31.00 -10.38
N ASN A 55 -43.35 31.45 -9.16
CA ASN A 55 -41.99 31.54 -8.64
C ASN A 55 -41.60 30.33 -7.77
N LEU A 56 -42.48 29.33 -7.63
CA LEU A 56 -42.20 28.16 -6.82
C LEU A 56 -41.28 27.18 -7.53
N GLN A 57 -40.21 26.82 -6.83
CA GLN A 57 -39.35 25.71 -7.19
C GLN A 57 -39.83 24.47 -6.44
N LEU A 58 -40.22 23.45 -7.20
CA LEU A 58 -40.72 22.18 -6.69
C LEU A 58 -39.67 21.09 -6.90
N GLU A 59 -39.51 20.24 -5.89
CA GLU A 59 -38.79 18.98 -6.04
C GLU A 59 -39.72 17.89 -6.58
N ASP A 60 -39.16 16.88 -7.25
CA ASP A 60 -39.91 15.77 -7.89
C ASP A 60 -40.81 14.99 -6.92
N GLU A 61 -40.53 15.10 -5.62
CA GLU A 61 -41.29 14.46 -4.53
C GLU A 61 -42.66 15.14 -4.27
N LEU A 62 -42.96 16.27 -4.95
CA LEU A 62 -44.17 17.09 -4.77
C LEU A 62 -45.15 17.03 -5.95
N GLU A 63 -45.04 16.03 -6.84
CA GLU A 63 -45.88 16.00 -8.04
C GLU A 63 -47.38 15.84 -7.78
N ILE A 64 -47.79 15.31 -6.63
CA ILE A 64 -49.21 15.23 -6.25
C ILE A 64 -49.75 16.64 -5.96
N GLU A 65 -49.04 17.40 -5.13
CA GLU A 65 -49.39 18.78 -4.77
C GLU A 65 -49.33 19.71 -5.98
N LYS A 66 -48.33 19.51 -6.85
CA LYS A 66 -48.23 20.23 -8.12
C LYS A 66 -49.47 20.01 -8.98
N ARG A 67 -49.88 18.75 -9.20
CA ARG A 67 -51.09 18.44 -9.99
C ARG A 67 -52.36 18.99 -9.35
N ALA A 68 -52.48 18.95 -8.02
CA ALA A 68 -53.62 19.53 -7.31
C ALA A 68 -53.70 21.06 -7.49
N LEU A 69 -52.54 21.73 -7.49
CA LEU A 69 -52.41 23.16 -7.73
C LEU A 69 -52.75 23.52 -9.18
N GLU A 70 -52.25 22.73 -10.15
CA GLU A 70 -52.59 22.85 -11.58
C GLU A 70 -54.09 22.71 -11.81
N GLN A 71 -54.71 21.71 -11.19
CA GLN A 71 -56.14 21.43 -11.35
C GLN A 71 -57.00 22.55 -10.73
N THR A 72 -56.60 23.05 -9.56
CA THR A 72 -57.30 24.16 -8.88
C THR A 72 -57.17 25.43 -9.71
N ALA A 73 -55.98 25.75 -10.20
CA ALA A 73 -55.78 26.86 -11.12
C ALA A 73 -56.64 26.71 -12.38
N ALA A 74 -56.65 25.56 -13.04
CA ALA A 74 -57.49 25.33 -14.21
C ALA A 74 -59.00 25.49 -13.95
N GLN A 75 -59.48 25.23 -12.73
CA GLN A 75 -60.86 25.53 -12.33
C GLN A 75 -61.09 27.03 -12.16
N CYS A 76 -60.12 27.75 -11.57
CA CYS A 76 -60.15 29.21 -11.48
C CYS A 76 -60.24 29.84 -12.88
N GLN A 77 -59.45 29.35 -13.84
CA GLN A 77 -59.44 29.90 -15.21
C GLN A 77 -60.82 29.76 -15.83
N ARG A 78 -61.43 28.58 -15.71
CA ARG A 78 -62.76 28.31 -16.24
C ARG A 78 -63.82 29.21 -15.62
N ALA A 79 -63.79 29.44 -14.32
CA ALA A 79 -64.73 30.36 -13.67
C ALA A 79 -64.58 31.80 -14.21
N ILE A 80 -63.34 32.24 -14.46
CA ILE A 80 -63.04 33.55 -15.05
C ILE A 80 -63.48 33.62 -16.52
N ASP A 81 -63.16 32.61 -17.32
CA ASP A 81 -63.53 32.53 -18.74
C ASP A 81 -65.05 32.45 -18.92
N GLU A 82 -65.76 31.69 -18.09
CA GLU A 82 -67.23 31.62 -18.12
C GLU A 82 -67.87 32.96 -17.76
N PHE A 83 -67.33 33.66 -16.76
CA PHE A 83 -67.77 35.00 -16.40
C PHE A 83 -67.47 36.00 -17.52
N PHE A 84 -66.27 35.92 -18.12
CA PHE A 84 -65.86 36.77 -19.22
C PHE A 84 -66.65 36.52 -20.51
N ALA A 85 -66.93 35.27 -20.87
CA ALA A 85 -67.74 34.91 -22.04
C ALA A 85 -69.16 35.48 -21.92
N LYS A 86 -69.75 35.44 -20.72
CA LYS A 86 -71.05 36.09 -20.44
C LYS A 86 -70.98 37.60 -20.65
N ILE A 87 -69.85 38.23 -20.36
CA ILE A 87 -69.61 39.66 -20.61
C ILE A 87 -69.36 39.94 -22.11
N GLN A 88 -68.61 39.07 -22.79
CA GLN A 88 -68.13 39.25 -24.16
C GLN A 88 -69.24 39.15 -25.22
N VAL A 89 -70.31 38.37 -24.99
CA VAL A 89 -71.47 38.28 -25.90
C VAL A 89 -72.12 39.65 -26.19
N TYR A 90 -71.87 40.64 -25.34
CA TYR A 90 -72.37 42.00 -25.50
C TYR A 90 -71.35 42.99 -26.07
N GLN A 91 -70.12 42.56 -26.36
CA GLN A 91 -69.09 43.31 -27.08
C GLN A 91 -69.57 43.84 -28.46
N PRO A 92 -70.39 43.13 -29.24
CA PRO A 92 -70.96 43.67 -30.48
C PRO A 92 -71.97 44.80 -30.24
N HIS A 93 -72.72 44.77 -29.13
CA HIS A 93 -73.66 45.83 -28.74
C HIS A 93 -72.95 47.07 -28.15
N LEU A 94 -71.68 46.93 -27.77
CA LEU A 94 -70.79 48.03 -27.40
C LEU A 94 -70.19 48.77 -28.61
N ARG A 95 -70.30 48.22 -29.82
CA ARG A 95 -69.88 48.88 -31.06
C ARG A 95 -71.09 49.25 -31.90
N GLY A 96 -71.48 50.52 -31.77
CA GLY A 96 -72.23 51.28 -32.77
C GLY A 96 -73.74 51.10 -32.76
N GLY A 97 -74.45 52.08 -32.18
CA GLY A 97 -75.90 52.24 -32.38
C GLY A 97 -76.65 52.82 -31.17
N GLY A 98 -76.44 54.11 -30.85
CA GLY A 98 -77.17 54.79 -29.78
C GLY A 98 -76.91 56.30 -29.76
N SER A 99 -78.00 57.08 -29.68
CA SER A 99 -78.09 58.53 -29.82
C SER A 99 -77.47 59.28 -28.63
N GLY A 100 -76.17 59.56 -28.70
CA GLY A 100 -75.47 60.49 -27.81
C GLY A 100 -74.15 60.93 -28.44
N ASP A 101 -73.81 62.21 -28.33
CA ASP A 101 -72.63 62.79 -28.99
C ASP A 101 -71.38 62.56 -28.13
N GLY A 102 -70.39 61.86 -28.70
CA GLY A 102 -69.13 61.51 -28.04
C GLY A 102 -68.89 60.00 -27.81
N THR A 103 -67.70 59.53 -28.18
CA THR A 103 -67.25 58.11 -28.11
C THR A 103 -67.36 57.50 -26.71
N ARG A 104 -67.10 58.31 -25.67
CA ARG A 104 -67.16 57.91 -24.24
C ARG A 104 -68.59 57.73 -23.73
N ALA A 105 -69.53 58.56 -24.20
CA ALA A 105 -70.95 58.48 -23.84
C ALA A 105 -71.65 57.29 -24.52
N ARG A 106 -71.26 56.97 -25.76
CA ARG A 106 -71.77 55.81 -26.51
C ARG A 106 -71.37 54.47 -25.88
N MET A 107 -70.13 54.35 -25.40
CA MET A 107 -69.68 53.17 -24.65
C MET A 107 -70.45 53.04 -23.32
N LYS A 108 -70.70 54.15 -22.64
CA LYS A 108 -71.46 54.19 -21.37
C LYS A 108 -72.91 53.70 -21.52
N ASP A 109 -73.62 54.10 -22.57
CA ASP A 109 -75.03 53.72 -22.76
C ASP A 109 -75.21 52.27 -23.21
N ALA A 110 -74.37 51.80 -24.13
CA ALA A 110 -74.33 50.40 -24.52
C ALA A 110 -74.02 49.49 -23.32
N TRP A 111 -73.13 49.94 -22.44
CA TRP A 111 -72.75 49.20 -21.24
C TRP A 111 -73.79 49.24 -20.11
N MET A 112 -74.51 50.36 -19.93
CA MET A 112 -75.64 50.39 -19.01
C MET A 112 -76.70 49.36 -19.41
N LYS A 113 -76.92 49.10 -20.69
CA LYS A 113 -77.82 48.04 -21.15
C LYS A 113 -77.31 46.64 -20.79
N VAL A 114 -75.99 46.39 -20.84
CA VAL A 114 -75.37 45.13 -20.36
C VAL A 114 -75.57 44.96 -18.86
N LYS A 115 -75.37 46.02 -18.07
CA LYS A 115 -75.66 46.04 -16.63
C LYS A 115 -77.13 45.70 -16.32
N TRP A 116 -78.07 46.29 -17.06
CA TRP A 116 -79.50 46.09 -16.88
C TRP A 116 -80.02 44.75 -17.41
N ALA A 117 -79.33 44.12 -18.39
CA ALA A 117 -79.75 42.86 -18.98
C ALA A 117 -79.33 41.63 -18.16
N PHE A 118 -78.16 41.64 -17.51
CA PHE A 118 -77.62 40.41 -16.90
C PHE A 118 -76.80 40.55 -15.61
N CYS A 119 -76.38 41.74 -15.16
CA CYS A 119 -75.72 41.86 -13.86
C CYS A 119 -76.74 41.92 -12.73
N LYS A 120 -77.45 40.81 -12.48
CA LYS A 120 -78.11 40.61 -11.20
C LYS A 120 -77.00 40.51 -10.14
N GLU A 121 -77.18 41.19 -9.01
CA GLU A 121 -76.23 41.18 -7.88
C GLU A 121 -75.79 39.75 -7.50
N GLU A 122 -76.70 38.80 -7.67
CA GLU A 122 -76.53 37.36 -7.47
C GLU A 122 -75.44 36.68 -8.34
N ASP A 123 -75.28 37.08 -9.62
CA ASP A 123 -74.23 36.52 -10.50
C ASP A 123 -72.83 37.03 -10.11
N VAL A 124 -72.75 38.29 -9.66
CA VAL A 124 -71.52 38.91 -9.15
C VAL A 124 -71.13 38.28 -7.81
N ASP A 125 -72.10 38.05 -6.94
CA ASP A 125 -71.88 37.40 -5.64
C ASP A 125 -71.46 35.93 -5.79
N LYS A 126 -72.04 35.21 -6.77
CA LYS A 126 -71.62 33.84 -7.10
C LYS A 126 -70.18 33.80 -7.61
N PHE A 127 -69.84 34.64 -8.60
CA PHE A 127 -68.47 34.71 -9.13
C PHE A 127 -67.45 35.07 -8.06
N LYS A 128 -67.80 36.00 -7.16
CA LYS A 128 -66.98 36.36 -6.01
C LYS A 128 -66.78 35.19 -5.04
N ALA A 129 -67.82 34.41 -4.77
CA ALA A 129 -67.73 33.23 -3.92
C ALA A 129 -66.82 32.15 -4.54
N ASP A 130 -66.95 31.92 -5.85
CA ASP A 130 -66.12 30.96 -6.59
C ASP A 130 -64.64 31.38 -6.57
N LEU A 131 -64.33 32.65 -6.87
CA LEU A 131 -62.98 33.20 -6.78
C LEU A 131 -62.37 33.05 -5.39
N ARG A 132 -63.15 33.34 -4.34
CA ARG A 132 -62.68 33.25 -2.96
C ARG A 132 -62.38 31.80 -2.55
N GLY A 133 -63.24 30.85 -2.93
CA GLY A 133 -63.01 29.43 -2.68
C GLY A 133 -61.73 28.94 -3.34
N HIS A 134 -61.58 29.26 -4.61
CA HIS A 134 -60.40 28.96 -5.42
C HIS A 134 -59.10 29.56 -4.88
N SER A 135 -59.10 30.85 -4.55
CA SER A 135 -57.94 31.52 -3.95
C SER A 135 -57.53 30.88 -2.62
N THR A 136 -58.50 30.50 -1.79
CA THR A 136 -58.26 29.81 -0.52
C THR A 136 -57.62 28.44 -0.75
N SER A 137 -58.13 27.67 -1.73
CA SER A 137 -57.54 26.37 -2.09
C SER A 137 -56.12 26.49 -2.61
N ILE A 138 -55.83 27.48 -3.47
CA ILE A 138 -54.46 27.75 -3.95
C ILE A 138 -53.55 28.07 -2.76
N GLN A 139 -53.97 28.95 -1.84
CA GLN A 139 -53.17 29.31 -0.67
C GLN A 139 -52.87 28.12 0.26
N LEU A 140 -53.85 27.24 0.48
CA LEU A 140 -53.64 26.01 1.28
C LEU A 140 -52.65 25.05 0.63
N LEU A 141 -52.75 24.87 -0.69
CA LEU A 141 -51.81 24.04 -1.45
C LEU A 141 -50.40 24.64 -1.42
N LEU A 142 -50.29 25.97 -1.58
CA LEU A 142 -49.02 26.69 -1.46
C LEU A 142 -48.36 26.46 -0.09
N GLN A 143 -49.12 26.61 0.99
CA GLN A 143 -48.61 26.39 2.35
C GLN A 143 -48.18 24.92 2.58
N THR A 144 -48.94 23.97 2.02
CA THR A 144 -48.61 22.54 2.08
C THR A 144 -47.29 22.25 1.36
N ILE A 145 -47.09 22.83 0.18
CA ILE A 145 -45.85 22.74 -0.60
C ILE A 145 -44.68 23.33 0.17
N GLU A 146 -44.83 24.51 0.77
CA GLU A 146 -43.78 25.16 1.57
C GLU A 146 -43.37 24.32 2.78
N MET A 147 -44.35 23.76 3.51
CA MET A 147 -44.08 22.89 4.66
C MET A 147 -43.33 21.62 4.25
N LYS A 148 -43.72 20.99 3.14
CA LYS A 148 -43.02 19.80 2.64
C LYS A 148 -41.62 20.13 2.12
N ASN A 149 -41.44 21.26 1.44
CA ASN A 149 -40.12 21.72 1.04
C ASN A 149 -39.20 21.92 2.26
N ALA A 150 -39.71 22.50 3.35
CA ALA A 150 -38.96 22.65 4.58
C ALA A 150 -38.57 21.30 5.20
N SER A 151 -39.48 20.32 5.20
CA SER A 151 -39.19 18.98 5.73
C SER A 151 -38.19 18.20 4.88
N ILE A 152 -38.28 18.29 3.55
CA ILE A 152 -37.30 17.71 2.62
C ILE A 152 -35.91 18.31 2.85
N ARG A 153 -35.81 19.65 2.97
CA ARG A 153 -34.55 20.33 3.28
C ARG A 153 -33.97 19.91 4.62
N ALA A 154 -34.81 19.80 5.66
CA ALA A 154 -34.38 19.34 6.97
C ALA A 154 -33.85 17.90 6.91
N ARG A 155 -34.54 16.99 6.21
CA ARG A 155 -34.10 15.59 6.02
C ARG A 155 -32.79 15.50 5.24
N LYS A 156 -32.63 16.29 4.17
CA LYS A 156 -31.37 16.36 3.42
C LYS A 156 -30.21 16.87 4.29
N ALA A 157 -30.44 17.92 5.08
CA ALA A 157 -29.45 18.45 5.99
C ALA A 157 -29.05 17.43 7.06
N GLU A 158 -30.01 16.68 7.62
CA GLU A 158 -29.74 15.62 8.60
C GLU A 158 -28.96 14.45 7.98
N ASN A 159 -29.35 14.00 6.79
CA ASN A 159 -28.61 12.96 6.05
C ASN A 159 -27.16 13.41 5.75
N GLN A 160 -26.98 14.67 5.35
CA GLN A 160 -25.64 15.24 5.11
C GLN A 160 -24.83 15.31 6.41
N ARG A 161 -25.44 15.76 7.52
CA ARG A 161 -24.81 15.76 8.85
C ARG A 161 -24.36 14.36 9.26
N GLY A 162 -25.24 13.36 9.12
CA GLY A 162 -24.90 11.97 9.42
C GLY A 162 -23.77 11.43 8.54
N THR A 163 -23.77 11.77 7.25
CA THR A 163 -22.70 11.37 6.32
C THR A 163 -21.36 12.00 6.68
N ILE A 164 -21.34 13.31 6.96
CA ILE A 164 -20.12 14.04 7.36
C ILE A 164 -19.60 13.49 8.69
N ALA A 165 -20.47 13.27 9.68
CA ALA A 165 -20.07 12.67 10.96
C ALA A 165 -19.45 11.28 10.76
N GLY A 166 -20.05 10.43 9.93
CA GLY A 166 -19.50 9.12 9.59
C GLY A 166 -18.15 9.20 8.88
N GLN A 167 -17.99 10.13 7.93
CA GLN A 167 -16.72 10.37 7.24
C GLN A 167 -15.63 10.84 8.21
N VAL A 168 -15.94 11.77 9.10
CA VAL A 168 -15.01 12.26 10.14
C VAL A 168 -14.61 11.12 11.08
N GLN A 169 -15.55 10.27 11.48
CA GLN A 169 -15.28 9.14 12.37
C GLN A 169 -14.43 8.04 11.70
N ASN A 170 -14.66 7.78 10.41
CA ASN A 170 -13.83 6.85 9.65
C ASN A 170 -12.41 7.39 9.44
N ALA A 171 -12.29 8.69 9.13
CA ALA A 171 -10.99 9.35 8.98
C ALA A 171 -10.19 9.34 10.29
N SER A 172 -10.85 9.60 11.43
CA SER A 172 -10.18 9.57 12.74
C SER A 172 -9.73 8.16 13.12
N ALA A 173 -10.54 7.13 12.86
CA ALA A 173 -10.15 5.74 13.09
C ALA A 173 -8.94 5.33 12.23
N ALA A 174 -8.90 5.72 10.95
CA ALA A 174 -7.79 5.45 10.06
C ALA A 174 -6.50 6.17 10.51
N LEU A 175 -6.62 7.43 10.95
CA LEU A 175 -5.50 8.19 11.50
C LEU A 175 -4.93 7.50 12.75
N MET A 176 -5.79 7.11 13.70
CA MET A 176 -5.36 6.44 14.94
C MET A 176 -4.66 5.11 14.68
N SER A 177 -5.15 4.33 13.70
CA SER A 177 -4.50 3.08 13.28
C SER A 177 -3.10 3.33 12.71
N SER A 178 -2.95 4.37 11.89
CA SER A 178 -1.66 4.77 11.30
C SER A 178 -0.66 5.22 12.39
N VAL A 179 -1.12 6.04 13.34
CA VAL A 179 -0.30 6.51 14.47
C VAL A 179 0.14 5.34 15.34
N SER A 180 -0.75 4.39 15.64
CA SER A 180 -0.42 3.18 16.40
C SER A 180 0.64 2.34 15.70
N SER A 181 0.50 2.17 14.37
CA SER A 181 1.45 1.43 13.56
C SER A 181 2.84 2.08 13.56
N ILE A 182 2.91 3.41 13.38
CA ILE A 182 4.16 4.18 13.43
C ILE A 182 4.82 4.06 14.82
N SER A 183 4.04 4.25 15.89
CA SER A 183 4.53 4.13 17.27
C SER A 183 5.13 2.75 17.54
N SER A 184 4.44 1.68 17.10
CA SER A 184 4.94 0.31 17.23
C SER A 184 6.23 0.08 16.42
N GLY A 185 6.35 0.68 15.23
CA GLY A 185 7.55 0.62 14.40
C GLY A 185 8.76 1.32 15.03
N ILE A 186 8.55 2.50 15.62
CA ILE A 186 9.59 3.22 16.37
C ILE A 186 10.06 2.39 17.56
N MET A 187 9.13 1.82 18.33
CA MET A 187 9.47 1.01 19.50
C MET A 187 10.32 -0.21 19.12
N ARG A 188 9.95 -0.91 18.04
CA ARG A 188 10.74 -2.04 17.51
C ARG A 188 12.13 -1.60 17.06
N SER A 189 12.22 -0.50 16.32
CA SER A 189 13.50 0.02 15.82
C SER A 189 14.44 0.41 16.95
N LEU A 190 13.90 1.06 18.00
CA LEU A 190 14.67 1.43 19.18
C LEU A 190 15.19 0.20 19.93
N GLN A 191 14.35 -0.83 20.06
CA GLN A 191 14.74 -2.09 20.70
C GLN A 191 15.84 -2.81 19.92
N GLN A 192 15.69 -2.91 18.59
CA GLN A 192 16.72 -3.47 17.71
C GLN A 192 18.04 -2.70 17.80
N GLY A 193 17.99 -1.37 17.84
CA GLY A 193 19.18 -0.53 18.00
C GLY A 193 19.92 -0.80 19.32
N LYS A 194 19.19 -0.99 20.43
CA LYS A 194 19.78 -1.36 21.73
C LYS A 194 20.48 -2.72 21.67
N GLU A 195 19.86 -3.72 21.05
CA GLU A 195 20.43 -5.06 20.89
C GLU A 195 21.70 -5.03 20.01
N GLN A 196 21.67 -4.30 18.90
CA GLN A 196 22.84 -4.11 18.04
C GLN A 196 24.01 -3.44 18.76
N LEU A 197 23.73 -2.43 19.58
CA LEU A 197 24.77 -1.76 20.36
C LEU A 197 25.41 -2.72 21.38
N ALA A 198 24.62 -3.56 22.03
CA ALA A 198 25.12 -4.57 22.96
C ALA A 198 26.02 -5.60 22.27
N ILE A 199 25.60 -6.10 21.10
CA ILE A 199 26.40 -7.04 20.28
C ILE A 199 27.71 -6.38 19.84
N THR A 200 27.64 -5.15 19.32
CA THR A 200 28.80 -4.39 18.84
C THR A 200 29.82 -4.18 19.96
N THR A 201 29.34 -3.84 21.16
CA THR A 201 30.19 -3.68 22.34
C THR A 201 30.95 -4.98 22.66
N LYS A 202 30.26 -6.13 22.60
CA LYS A 202 30.87 -7.45 22.82
C LYS A 202 31.92 -7.80 21.77
N ILE A 203 31.63 -7.54 20.50
CA ILE A 203 32.58 -7.75 19.39
C ILE A 203 33.82 -6.89 19.61
N MET A 204 33.65 -5.62 19.96
CA MET A 204 34.78 -4.72 20.19
C MET A 204 35.65 -5.21 21.35
N GLN A 205 35.04 -5.66 22.44
CA GLN A 205 35.75 -6.23 23.57
C GLN A 205 36.55 -7.48 23.17
N GLN A 206 35.98 -8.37 22.36
CA GLN A 206 36.68 -9.55 21.84
C GLN A 206 37.84 -9.16 20.92
N ASN A 207 37.64 -8.18 20.03
CA ASN A 207 38.70 -7.70 19.15
C ASN A 207 39.88 -7.13 19.93
N PHE A 208 39.62 -6.38 21.02
CA PHE A 208 40.70 -5.91 21.91
C PHE A 208 41.43 -7.06 22.60
N GLN A 209 40.72 -8.10 23.03
CA GLN A 209 41.35 -9.29 23.62
C GLN A 209 42.26 -10.00 22.61
N ILE A 210 41.77 -10.22 21.39
CA ILE A 210 42.56 -10.84 20.31
C ILE A 210 43.78 -9.99 19.99
N PHE A 211 43.62 -8.67 19.83
CA PHE A 211 44.72 -7.76 19.56
C PHE A 211 45.80 -7.85 20.65
N ASN A 212 45.40 -7.87 21.92
CA ASN A 212 46.34 -8.01 23.03
C ASN A 212 47.08 -9.36 22.97
N MET A 213 46.38 -10.48 22.73
CA MET A 213 47.02 -11.79 22.59
C MET A 213 48.04 -11.82 21.45
N VAL A 214 47.69 -11.31 20.27
CA VAL A 214 48.59 -11.25 19.12
C VAL A 214 49.82 -10.38 19.42
N ARG A 215 49.61 -9.23 20.06
CA ARG A 215 50.69 -8.35 20.48
C ARG A 215 51.63 -9.05 21.47
N ASP A 216 51.09 -9.82 22.41
CA ASP A 216 51.88 -10.52 23.42
C ASP A 216 52.68 -11.67 22.79
N ILE A 217 52.12 -12.39 21.82
CA ILE A 217 52.84 -13.38 20.99
C ILE A 217 53.99 -12.72 20.23
N HIS A 218 53.74 -11.57 19.59
CA HIS A 218 54.78 -10.87 18.84
C HIS A 218 55.94 -10.43 19.74
N LYS A 219 55.63 -9.94 20.94
CA LYS A 219 56.65 -9.62 21.95
C LYS A 219 57.47 -10.84 22.36
N PHE A 220 56.82 -11.99 22.54
CA PHE A 220 57.51 -13.24 22.87
C PHE A 220 58.51 -13.64 21.79
N PHE A 221 58.08 -13.73 20.52
CA PHE A 221 58.96 -14.12 19.43
C PHE A 221 60.09 -13.12 19.17
N SER A 222 59.83 -11.82 19.33
CA SER A 222 60.87 -10.79 19.19
C SER A 222 61.93 -10.82 20.30
N GLY A 223 61.64 -11.51 21.41
CA GLY A 223 62.57 -11.67 22.54
C GLY A 223 63.35 -12.99 22.54
N LEU A 224 63.10 -13.90 21.60
CA LEU A 224 63.80 -15.18 21.56
C LEU A 224 65.23 -15.01 21.02
N PRO A 225 66.25 -15.55 21.70
CA PRO A 225 67.61 -15.58 21.19
C PRO A 225 67.69 -16.35 19.86
N TYR A 226 68.47 -15.83 18.90
CA TYR A 226 68.67 -16.42 17.57
C TYR A 226 69.15 -17.89 17.61
N GLN A 227 69.76 -18.32 18.71
CA GLN A 227 70.23 -19.69 18.94
C GLN A 227 69.10 -20.74 19.04
N ILE A 228 67.86 -20.31 19.31
CA ILE A 228 66.67 -21.19 19.43
C ILE A 228 65.96 -21.33 18.08
N GLN A 229 66.33 -20.52 17.07
CA GLN A 229 65.72 -20.54 15.75
C GLN A 229 66.48 -21.51 14.82
N ARG A 230 66.59 -22.78 15.22
CA ARG A 230 67.15 -23.85 14.37
C ARG A 230 66.06 -24.47 13.51
N ASP A 231 66.41 -24.83 12.28
CA ASP A 231 65.56 -25.66 11.45
C ASP A 231 65.32 -27.03 12.12
N GLN A 232 64.11 -27.56 11.93
CA GLN A 232 63.75 -28.88 12.46
C GLN A 232 64.69 -29.96 11.89
N PRO A 233 65.19 -30.91 12.70
CA PRO A 233 66.03 -31.99 12.20
C PRO A 233 65.23 -32.94 11.29
N VAL A 234 65.96 -33.73 10.51
CA VAL A 234 65.41 -34.92 9.86
C VAL A 234 65.31 -36.01 10.92
N TYR A 235 64.14 -36.63 11.06
CA TYR A 235 63.88 -37.70 12.01
C TYR A 235 64.03 -39.06 11.30
N MET A 236 65.21 -39.65 11.41
CA MET A 236 65.49 -40.95 10.80
C MET A 236 65.24 -42.09 11.80
N ILE A 237 64.55 -43.13 11.35
CA ILE A 237 64.55 -44.45 11.99
C ILE A 237 65.69 -45.23 11.33
N ASP A 238 66.71 -45.60 12.11
CA ASP A 238 67.86 -46.36 11.58
C ASP A 238 67.51 -47.84 11.34
N ALA A 239 68.45 -48.57 10.75
CA ALA A 239 68.30 -50.00 10.46
C ALA A 239 68.09 -50.89 11.70
N PHE A 240 68.29 -50.35 12.91
CA PHE A 240 68.06 -51.02 14.19
C PHE A 240 66.71 -50.61 14.82
N GLY A 241 65.89 -49.84 14.10
CA GLY A 241 64.60 -49.32 14.58
C GLY A 241 64.71 -48.16 15.57
N ARG A 242 65.89 -47.53 15.72
CA ARG A 242 66.10 -46.43 16.66
C ARG A 242 65.90 -45.07 16.00
N TRP A 243 65.36 -44.12 16.76
CA TRP A 243 65.23 -42.74 16.33
C TRP A 243 66.56 -42.00 16.45
N THR A 244 67.12 -41.64 15.30
CA THR A 244 68.45 -41.01 15.17
C THR A 244 68.31 -39.70 14.37
N PRO A 245 67.87 -38.60 15.00
CA PRO A 245 67.68 -37.33 14.31
C PRO A 245 69.00 -36.69 13.92
N PHE A 246 69.06 -36.03 12.76
CA PHE A 246 70.21 -35.25 12.33
C PHE A 246 69.79 -33.92 11.70
N HIS A 247 70.63 -32.89 11.85
CA HIS A 247 70.39 -31.57 11.27
C HIS A 247 71.12 -31.43 9.92
N LEU A 248 70.43 -30.88 8.92
CA LEU A 248 70.97 -30.62 7.59
C LEU A 248 72.08 -29.55 7.60
N GLU A 249 72.14 -28.72 8.63
CA GLU A 249 73.25 -27.79 8.85
C GLU A 249 74.58 -28.50 9.13
N PHE A 250 74.53 -29.73 9.67
CA PHE A 250 75.70 -30.52 10.08
C PHE A 250 76.02 -31.65 9.08
N ILE A 251 75.01 -32.38 8.60
CA ILE A 251 75.17 -33.39 7.55
C ILE A 251 74.83 -32.74 6.21
N ARG A 252 75.87 -32.41 5.43
CA ARG A 252 75.76 -31.64 4.17
C ARG A 252 76.00 -32.45 2.91
N SER A 253 76.18 -33.77 3.03
CA SER A 253 76.43 -34.66 1.90
C SER A 253 76.08 -36.11 2.24
N SER A 254 75.84 -36.92 1.20
CA SER A 254 75.60 -38.36 1.34
C SER A 254 76.77 -39.05 2.04
N ASP A 255 77.99 -38.67 1.70
CA ASP A 255 79.18 -39.31 2.25
C ASP A 255 79.36 -38.99 3.75
N ALA A 256 78.97 -37.79 4.19
CA ALA A 256 78.95 -37.43 5.61
C ALA A 256 77.91 -38.26 6.38
N LEU A 257 76.72 -38.47 5.80
CA LEU A 257 75.70 -39.34 6.41
C LEU A 257 76.20 -40.78 6.51
N LEU A 258 76.76 -41.33 5.42
CA LEU A 258 77.31 -42.69 5.38
C LEU A 258 78.46 -42.87 6.37
N ALA A 259 79.32 -41.86 6.55
CA ALA A 259 80.40 -41.90 7.52
C ALA A 259 79.89 -41.98 8.96
N VAL A 260 78.86 -41.18 9.30
CA VAL A 260 78.20 -41.26 10.62
C VAL A 260 77.55 -42.62 10.83
N LEU A 261 76.83 -43.13 9.80
CA LEU A 261 76.20 -44.44 9.86
C LEU A 261 77.23 -45.56 10.04
N ARG A 262 78.38 -45.48 9.36
CA ARG A 262 79.47 -46.45 9.51
C ARG A 262 79.94 -46.52 10.95
N VAL A 263 80.26 -45.38 11.56
CA VAL A 263 80.70 -45.32 12.96
C VAL A 263 79.62 -45.85 13.90
N ASN A 264 78.35 -45.54 13.63
CA ASN A 264 77.24 -46.04 14.44
C ASN A 264 77.07 -47.57 14.33
N PHE A 265 77.25 -48.16 13.15
CA PHE A 265 77.19 -49.61 12.93
C PHE A 265 78.36 -50.33 13.62
N GLU A 266 79.58 -49.79 13.52
CA GLU A 266 80.75 -50.32 14.23
C GLU A 266 80.54 -50.29 15.76
N ALA A 267 80.03 -49.17 16.28
CA ALA A 267 79.72 -49.02 17.70
C ALA A 267 78.61 -49.98 18.17
N ALA A 268 77.68 -50.35 17.28
CA ALA A 268 76.66 -51.37 17.54
C ALA A 268 77.19 -52.82 17.44
N GLY A 269 78.46 -53.02 17.07
CA GLY A 269 79.07 -54.34 16.91
C GLY A 269 78.68 -55.07 15.62
N VAL A 270 78.20 -54.33 14.61
CA VAL A 270 77.74 -54.88 13.33
C VAL A 270 78.72 -54.52 12.21
N GLY A 271 78.93 -55.43 11.26
CA GLY A 271 79.80 -55.18 10.11
C GLY A 271 79.30 -54.04 9.22
N THR A 272 80.24 -53.23 8.71
CA THR A 272 79.94 -52.05 7.88
C THR A 272 79.84 -52.35 6.40
N GLU A 273 80.10 -53.59 5.98
CA GLU A 273 80.20 -53.97 4.56
C GLU A 273 78.97 -53.59 3.75
N LYS A 274 77.78 -53.64 4.36
CA LYS A 274 76.51 -53.24 3.73
C LYS A 274 76.45 -51.74 3.42
N ILE A 275 76.97 -50.91 4.32
CA ILE A 275 77.08 -49.46 4.09
C ILE A 275 78.11 -49.20 2.99
N ASP A 276 79.24 -49.90 3.05
CA ASP A 276 80.38 -49.71 2.13
C ASP A 276 80.03 -50.09 0.70
N ARG A 277 79.21 -51.12 0.53
CA ARG A 277 78.68 -51.57 -0.77
C ARG A 277 77.43 -50.81 -1.21
N ARG A 278 76.99 -49.78 -0.47
CA ARG A 278 75.74 -49.03 -0.69
C ARG A 278 74.49 -49.94 -0.77
N GLN A 279 74.50 -51.04 -0.02
CA GLN A 279 73.37 -51.96 0.13
C GLN A 279 72.47 -51.50 1.30
N ILE A 280 72.06 -50.23 1.24
CA ILE A 280 71.15 -49.60 2.19
C ILE A 280 70.16 -48.75 1.39
N ALA A 281 68.93 -48.66 1.88
CA ALA A 281 67.89 -47.82 1.29
C ALA A 281 67.38 -46.83 2.32
N PHE A 282 66.96 -45.67 1.83
CA PHE A 282 66.26 -44.66 2.61
C PHE A 282 64.90 -44.43 1.99
N GLU A 283 63.87 -44.31 2.82
CA GLU A 283 62.52 -44.04 2.36
C GLU A 283 61.87 -42.96 3.21
N ASP A 284 61.00 -42.17 2.59
CA ASP A 284 60.12 -41.29 3.34
C ASP A 284 59.11 -42.13 4.14
N ALA A 285 59.11 -42.00 5.46
CA ALA A 285 58.36 -42.89 6.34
C ALA A 285 56.83 -42.79 6.15
N ALA A 286 56.33 -41.67 5.62
CA ALA A 286 54.90 -41.47 5.39
C ALA A 286 54.47 -41.97 4.01
N THR A 287 55.27 -41.69 2.99
CA THR A 287 54.90 -41.97 1.59
C THR A 287 55.50 -43.26 1.04
N ARG A 288 56.42 -43.89 1.77
CA ARG A 288 57.20 -45.06 1.31
C ARG A 288 57.94 -44.82 0.00
N ARG A 289 58.26 -43.56 -0.28
CA ARG A 289 59.02 -43.17 -1.46
C ARG A 289 60.49 -43.31 -1.18
N GLU A 290 61.19 -44.05 -2.05
CA GLU A 290 62.64 -44.17 -2.01
C GLU A 290 63.34 -42.81 -2.18
N ILE A 291 64.31 -42.57 -1.29
CA ILE A 291 65.18 -41.41 -1.25
C ILE A 291 66.54 -41.84 -1.79
N ASP A 292 66.77 -41.52 -3.06
CA ASP A 292 68.03 -41.77 -3.73
C ASP A 292 69.10 -40.76 -3.28
N ILE A 293 69.95 -41.17 -2.33
CA ILE A 293 71.03 -40.36 -1.78
C ILE A 293 72.20 -40.14 -2.76
N ALA A 294 72.19 -40.73 -3.96
CA ALA A 294 73.16 -40.41 -5.01
C ALA A 294 72.79 -39.13 -5.78
N LYS A 295 71.56 -38.63 -5.61
CA LYS A 295 71.13 -37.33 -6.17
C LYS A 295 71.68 -36.16 -5.36
N ASN A 296 71.40 -34.95 -5.85
CA ASN A 296 71.77 -33.72 -5.14
C ASN A 296 71.22 -33.74 -3.70
N TRP A 297 72.11 -33.64 -2.71
CA TRP A 297 71.82 -33.74 -1.28
C TRP A 297 70.66 -32.85 -0.84
N GLU A 298 70.60 -31.60 -1.31
CA GLU A 298 69.54 -30.64 -0.96
C GLU A 298 68.15 -31.07 -1.42
N SER A 299 68.07 -31.98 -2.39
CA SER A 299 66.82 -32.55 -2.88
C SER A 299 66.40 -33.84 -2.15
N CYS A 300 67.32 -34.46 -1.40
CA CYS A 300 67.11 -35.74 -0.74
C CYS A 300 66.36 -35.59 0.59
N PHE A 301 66.68 -34.55 1.36
CA PHE A 301 66.14 -34.37 2.71
C PHE A 301 65.62 -32.95 2.98
N ARG A 302 64.56 -32.83 3.79
CA ARG A 302 63.96 -31.53 4.19
C ARG A 302 63.84 -31.39 5.71
N PRO A 303 63.89 -30.16 6.26
CA PRO A 303 63.65 -29.94 7.68
C PRO A 303 62.33 -30.57 8.16
N GLY A 304 62.38 -31.34 9.25
CA GLY A 304 61.22 -32.04 9.83
C GLY A 304 60.80 -33.33 9.11
N GLN A 305 61.48 -33.72 8.03
CA GLN A 305 61.15 -34.94 7.28
C GLN A 305 61.39 -36.20 8.14
N ARG A 306 60.55 -37.22 7.95
CA ARG A 306 60.68 -38.53 8.59
C ARG A 306 61.19 -39.55 7.60
N VAL A 307 62.27 -40.24 7.94
CA VAL A 307 62.97 -41.16 7.04
C VAL A 307 63.12 -42.51 7.71
N ALA A 308 62.88 -43.60 7.00
CA ALA A 308 63.22 -44.94 7.43
C ALA A 308 64.44 -45.43 6.66
N MET A 309 65.39 -46.06 7.36
CA MET A 309 66.56 -46.70 6.77
C MET A 309 66.40 -48.21 6.85
N SER A 310 66.61 -48.89 5.73
CA SER A 310 66.63 -50.35 5.64
C SER A 310 67.95 -50.85 5.07
N VAL A 311 68.32 -52.09 5.38
CA VAL A 311 69.52 -52.76 4.85
C VAL A 311 69.09 -53.77 3.81
N ILE A 312 69.73 -53.74 2.64
CA ILE A 312 69.36 -54.57 1.50
C ILE A 312 70.11 -55.89 1.56
N PHE A 313 69.38 -57.01 1.48
CA PHE A 313 69.92 -58.35 1.34
C PHE A 313 69.53 -58.93 -0.01
N GLU A 314 70.51 -59.47 -0.74
CA GLU A 314 70.26 -60.16 -1.99
C GLU A 314 69.80 -61.59 -1.70
N ASP A 315 68.68 -61.99 -2.31
CA ASP A 315 68.20 -63.36 -2.23
C ASP A 315 68.99 -64.24 -3.21
N THR A 316 69.79 -65.17 -2.68
CA THR A 316 70.57 -66.13 -3.46
C THR A 316 69.81 -67.43 -3.79
N SER A 317 68.53 -67.55 -3.42
CA SER A 317 67.75 -68.78 -3.65
C SER A 317 67.36 -68.92 -5.14
N ARG A 318 67.86 -69.98 -5.81
CA ARG A 318 67.49 -70.33 -7.20
C ARG A 318 66.27 -71.27 -7.28
N GLY A 319 65.41 -71.28 -6.27
CA GLY A 319 64.29 -72.23 -6.11
C GLY A 319 62.90 -71.58 -6.14
N VAL A 320 61.88 -72.37 -6.52
CA VAL A 320 60.50 -71.92 -6.80
C VAL A 320 59.70 -71.48 -5.56
N THR A 321 60.22 -71.68 -4.34
CA THR A 321 59.61 -71.21 -3.08
C THR A 321 60.44 -70.09 -2.46
N ARG A 322 59.98 -68.84 -2.61
CA ARG A 322 60.60 -67.62 -2.06
C ARG A 322 60.28 -67.47 -0.57
N LEU A 323 61.01 -68.18 0.28
CA LEU A 323 61.04 -67.93 1.73
C LEU A 323 62.24 -67.04 2.02
N SER A 324 62.00 -65.89 2.65
CA SER A 324 63.07 -64.98 3.05
C SER A 324 63.57 -65.40 4.43
N THR A 325 64.86 -65.70 4.55
CA THR A 325 65.45 -66.20 5.80
C THR A 325 66.30 -65.12 6.46
N CYS A 326 66.16 -64.93 7.78
CA CYS A 326 67.00 -63.99 8.51
C CYS A 326 68.49 -64.41 8.39
N PRO A 327 69.37 -63.52 7.92
CA PRO A 327 70.80 -63.83 7.80
C PRO A 327 71.51 -64.12 9.13
N HIS A 328 70.94 -63.71 10.26
CA HIS A 328 71.54 -63.85 11.58
C HIS A 328 71.04 -65.08 12.35
N CYS A 329 69.72 -65.29 12.44
CA CYS A 329 69.12 -66.37 13.24
C CYS A 329 68.48 -67.49 12.40
N LEU A 330 68.55 -67.39 11.06
CA LEU A 330 68.00 -68.36 10.11
C LEU A 330 66.49 -68.59 10.22
N THR A 331 65.75 -67.68 10.85
CA THR A 331 64.29 -67.76 10.92
C THR A 331 63.69 -67.48 9.54
N GLU A 332 62.83 -68.38 9.06
CA GLU A 332 62.12 -68.24 7.79
C GLU A 332 60.87 -67.37 7.94
N GLN A 333 60.68 -66.42 7.02
CA GLN A 333 59.50 -65.57 6.93
C GLN A 333 58.92 -65.62 5.51
N GLN A 334 57.59 -65.61 5.40
CA GLN A 334 56.90 -65.44 4.12
C GLN A 334 56.99 -63.96 3.70
N GLY A 335 57.93 -63.65 2.82
CA GLY A 335 58.13 -62.32 2.26
C GLY A 335 58.52 -62.41 0.79
N THR A 336 58.03 -61.47 -0.02
CA THR A 336 58.46 -61.33 -1.42
C THR A 336 59.81 -60.60 -1.48
N SER A 337 60.58 -60.82 -2.54
CA SER A 337 61.93 -60.28 -2.74
C SER A 337 62.06 -58.75 -2.73
N ASP A 338 60.95 -58.00 -2.69
CA ASP A 338 60.89 -56.53 -2.70
C ASP A 338 60.00 -55.97 -1.57
N SER A 339 59.74 -56.74 -0.51
CA SER A 339 58.97 -56.27 0.66
C SER A 339 59.87 -56.05 1.88
N ASP A 340 59.69 -54.94 2.59
CA ASP A 340 60.29 -54.68 3.91
C ASP A 340 59.94 -55.82 4.88
N ILE A 341 60.95 -56.39 5.53
CA ILE A 341 60.78 -57.39 6.59
C ILE A 341 61.37 -56.85 7.88
N GLU A 342 60.52 -56.63 8.88
CA GLU A 342 60.95 -56.28 10.24
C GLU A 342 61.38 -57.54 10.99
N TRP A 343 62.63 -57.56 11.45
CA TRP A 343 63.17 -58.66 12.25
C TRP A 343 63.24 -58.20 13.71
N TYR A 344 62.56 -58.94 14.61
CA TYR A 344 62.47 -58.67 16.05
C TYR A 344 63.42 -59.54 16.86
#